data_AF-V5I9D7-F1
#
_entry.id   AF-V5I9D7-F1
#
_cell.length_a   1.000
_cell.length_b   1.000
_cell.length_c   1.000
_cell.angle_alpha   90.00
_cell.angle_beta   90.00
_cell.angle_gamma   90.00
#
_symmetry.space_group_name_H-M   'P 1'
#
loop_
_entity.id
_entity.type
_entity.pdbx_description
1 polymer ?
#
loop_
_entity_poly.entity_id
_entity_poly.type
_entity_poly.pdbx_seq_one_letter_code
_entity_poly.pdbx_strand_id
1 'polypeptide(L)'
;METEILKKSVADACRERDSIQIELMNIVQEKEELKKRSEELSYKLLDLERQLDNEQKEVQRRLKEIVLRSVENSEDILKHAIHEVDNPALTALICSPDYLRSLTDGCLESLQDSMKITSTDYSLIITTASKIAHRHATYILQGRATCNTSPDITFGEKMAEACKILGQVVLKLLYCLKENQSTDVAVKEATDKLEEVASLADSINMTLLGEKAETLADLLESEMTAMDKAIEEAANRIQDMLTNSRAADSGIKLEVNEKILDSCTTLMQAIRLLVQKSRFLQAEIVGQGRGTATAKEFYKRNHQWTDGFISAAKAVAVAAKFLLTAADKVVTSNGKLEQLVVAAQEIAASTAQLVVASRVKADRNSNNLQQLTQASKGVTTATGTVVATVKDCGQLIDEAEELDVSNLTLHQAKRLEMDSQVRVLELEKELEQERYRLAKLRRHHYQLAYESEA
;
A
#
# COMPACT_ATOMS: atom_id res chain seq x y z
N MET A 1 84.52 4.15 -99.11
CA MET A 1 84.54 3.82 -97.67
C MET A 1 83.71 4.81 -96.86
N GLU A 2 83.90 6.13 -97.00
CA GLU A 2 83.06 7.15 -96.31
C GLU A 2 81.57 7.07 -96.66
N THR A 3 81.22 6.80 -97.93
CA THR A 3 79.82 6.73 -98.40
C THR A 3 79.05 5.51 -97.87
N GLU A 4 79.72 4.41 -97.52
CA GLU A 4 79.09 3.21 -96.94
C GLU A 4 78.85 3.33 -95.45
N ILE A 5 79.79 3.96 -94.72
CA ILE A 5 79.66 4.24 -93.29
C ILE A 5 78.52 5.25 -93.05
N LEU A 6 78.43 6.29 -93.88
CA LEU A 6 77.30 7.23 -93.87
C LEU A 6 75.97 6.53 -94.17
N LYS A 7 75.90 5.64 -95.16
CA LYS A 7 74.67 4.87 -95.45
C LYS A 7 74.24 3.98 -94.28
N LYS A 8 75.18 3.32 -93.60
CA LYS A 8 74.89 2.45 -92.45
C LYS A 8 74.44 3.25 -91.22
N SER A 9 75.12 4.36 -90.93
CA SER A 9 74.73 5.29 -89.86
C SER A 9 73.35 5.91 -90.10
N VAL A 10 73.03 6.29 -91.34
CA VAL A 10 71.68 6.76 -91.71
C VAL A 10 70.64 5.65 -91.55
N ALA A 11 70.96 4.40 -91.93
CA ALA A 11 70.05 3.27 -91.78
C ALA A 11 69.78 2.92 -90.29
N ASP A 12 70.79 2.95 -89.44
CA ASP A 12 70.65 2.70 -88.01
C ASP A 12 69.88 3.85 -87.32
N ALA A 13 70.14 5.11 -87.68
CA ALA A 13 69.35 6.25 -87.22
C ALA A 13 67.88 6.19 -87.70
N CYS A 14 67.61 5.69 -88.91
CA CYS A 14 66.25 5.45 -89.38
C CYS A 14 65.55 4.37 -88.55
N ARG A 15 66.22 3.27 -88.22
CA ARG A 15 65.64 2.20 -87.38
C ARG A 15 65.35 2.68 -85.96
N GLU A 16 66.25 3.46 -85.38
CA GLU A 16 66.07 4.03 -84.04
C GLU A 16 64.92 5.04 -84.02
N ARG A 17 64.83 5.90 -85.05
CA ARG A 17 63.68 6.79 -85.26
C ARG A 17 62.37 6.01 -85.38
N ASP A 18 62.34 4.94 -86.17
CA ASP A 18 61.14 4.14 -86.37
C ASP A 18 60.73 3.39 -85.08
N SER A 19 61.69 2.90 -84.29
CA SER A 19 61.44 2.29 -82.97
C SER A 19 60.85 3.30 -81.99
N ILE A 20 61.45 4.49 -81.89
CA ILE A 20 60.94 5.59 -81.05
C ILE A 20 59.55 6.03 -81.52
N GLN A 21 59.30 6.03 -82.83
CA GLN A 21 57.99 6.39 -83.39
C GLN A 21 56.91 5.38 -83.00
N ILE A 22 57.23 4.08 -82.94
CA ILE A 22 56.30 3.04 -82.46
C ILE A 22 56.04 3.18 -80.96
N GLU A 23 57.09 3.37 -80.15
CA GLU A 23 56.93 3.58 -78.70
C GLU A 23 56.11 4.83 -78.39
N LEU A 24 56.36 5.93 -79.10
CA LEU A 24 55.58 7.16 -79.00
C LEU A 24 54.11 6.90 -79.34
N MET A 25 53.83 6.11 -80.38
CA MET A 25 52.47 5.77 -80.78
C MET A 25 51.74 4.93 -79.72
N ASN A 26 52.42 3.97 -79.10
CA ASN A 26 51.87 3.17 -77.98
C ASN A 26 51.58 4.04 -76.75
N ILE A 27 52.51 4.92 -76.38
CA ILE A 27 52.33 5.85 -75.23
C ILE A 27 51.17 6.81 -75.49
N VAL A 28 51.02 7.31 -76.72
CA VAL A 28 49.88 8.17 -77.11
C VAL A 28 48.57 7.40 -76.95
N GLN A 29 48.50 6.15 -77.41
CA GLN A 29 47.30 5.32 -77.27
C GLN A 29 46.96 5.06 -75.79
N GLU A 30 47.93 4.67 -74.97
CA GLU A 30 47.73 4.41 -73.54
C GLU A 30 47.28 5.68 -72.79
N LYS A 31 47.88 6.84 -73.13
CA LYS A 31 47.45 8.14 -72.60
C LYS A 31 45.99 8.45 -72.97
N GLU A 32 45.57 8.12 -74.17
CA GLU A 32 44.21 8.37 -74.66
C GLU A 32 43.17 7.44 -73.99
N GLU A 33 43.54 6.18 -73.76
CA GLU A 33 42.76 5.22 -72.98
C GLU A 33 42.63 5.63 -71.50
N LEU A 34 43.74 6.04 -70.87
CA LEU A 34 43.75 6.57 -69.50
C LEU A 34 42.90 7.84 -69.38
N LYS A 35 42.93 8.72 -70.39
CA LYS A 35 42.10 9.92 -70.41
C LYS A 35 40.62 9.59 -70.47
N LYS A 36 40.20 8.67 -71.36
CA LYS A 36 38.80 8.18 -71.42
C LYS A 36 38.37 7.57 -70.09
N ARG A 37 39.23 6.74 -69.48
CA ARG A 37 38.93 6.12 -68.18
C ARG A 37 38.83 7.13 -67.05
N SER A 38 39.65 8.19 -67.06
CA SER A 38 39.56 9.31 -66.13
C SER A 38 38.24 10.08 -66.29
N GLU A 39 37.81 10.31 -67.52
CA GLU A 39 36.52 10.97 -67.82
C GLU A 39 35.35 10.10 -67.32
N GLU A 40 35.34 8.80 -67.64
CA GLU A 40 34.33 7.86 -67.15
C GLU A 40 34.25 7.78 -65.61
N LEU A 41 35.40 7.76 -64.94
CA LEU A 41 35.45 7.77 -63.47
C LEU A 41 34.93 9.08 -62.89
N SER A 42 35.24 10.22 -63.52
CA SER A 42 34.70 11.53 -63.12
C SER A 42 33.18 11.59 -63.23
N TYR A 43 32.60 11.04 -64.31
CA TYR A 43 31.14 10.93 -64.44
C TYR A 43 30.52 10.03 -63.37
N LYS A 44 31.14 8.88 -63.07
CA LYS A 44 30.66 7.97 -62.01
C LYS A 44 30.72 8.60 -60.62
N LEU A 45 31.78 9.35 -60.31
CA LEU A 45 31.89 10.07 -59.04
C LEU A 45 30.78 11.11 -58.90
N LEU A 46 30.51 11.89 -59.95
CA LEU A 46 29.43 12.89 -59.94
C LEU A 46 28.05 12.24 -59.75
N ASP A 47 27.79 11.10 -60.38
CA ASP A 47 26.52 10.37 -60.22
C ASP A 47 26.38 9.80 -58.79
N LEU A 48 27.44 9.22 -58.23
CA LEU A 48 27.44 8.71 -56.85
C LEU A 48 27.26 9.84 -55.81
N GLU A 49 27.89 11.00 -56.00
CA GLU A 49 27.68 12.17 -55.14
C GLU A 49 26.22 12.65 -55.17
N ARG A 50 25.60 12.65 -56.35
CA ARG A 50 24.18 12.98 -56.50
C ARG A 50 23.26 11.94 -55.84
N GLN A 51 23.57 10.65 -55.97
CA GLN A 51 22.81 9.59 -55.32
C GLN A 51 22.91 9.70 -53.79
N LEU A 52 24.12 9.97 -53.27
CA LEU A 52 24.35 10.15 -51.83
C LEU A 52 23.56 11.35 -51.27
N ASP A 53 23.54 12.49 -51.97
CA ASP A 53 22.76 13.68 -51.55
C ASP A 53 21.24 13.40 -51.56
N ASN A 54 20.74 12.67 -52.57
CA ASN A 54 19.33 12.27 -52.63
C ASN A 54 18.95 11.32 -51.48
N GLU A 55 19.77 10.31 -51.19
CA GLU A 55 19.55 9.37 -50.08
C GLU A 55 19.60 10.10 -48.73
N GLN A 56 20.54 11.02 -48.53
CA GLN A 56 20.62 11.83 -47.31
C GLN A 56 19.35 12.68 -47.10
N LYS A 57 18.83 13.31 -48.15
CA LYS A 57 17.56 14.07 -48.10
C LYS A 57 16.37 13.18 -47.79
N GLU A 58 16.30 12.00 -48.39
CA GLU A 58 15.21 11.04 -48.17
C GLU A 58 15.23 10.49 -46.73
N VAL A 59 16.42 10.18 -46.18
CA VAL A 59 16.58 9.76 -44.78
C VAL A 59 16.15 10.88 -43.83
N GLN A 60 16.58 12.13 -44.07
CA GLN A 60 16.14 13.27 -43.26
C GLN A 60 14.63 13.48 -43.31
N ARG A 61 14.01 13.31 -44.49
CA ARG A 61 12.56 13.41 -44.65
C ARG A 61 11.82 12.34 -43.86
N ARG A 62 12.26 11.09 -43.94
CA ARG A 62 11.67 9.96 -43.19
C ARG A 62 11.84 10.11 -41.68
N LEU A 63 13.00 10.56 -41.20
CA LEU A 63 13.23 10.80 -39.78
C LEU A 63 12.29 11.88 -39.22
N LYS A 64 12.11 12.99 -39.96
CA LYS A 64 11.13 14.03 -39.59
C LYS A 64 9.71 13.49 -39.52
N GLU A 65 9.32 12.66 -40.49
CA GLU A 65 7.99 12.04 -40.52
C GLU A 65 7.76 11.09 -39.33
N ILE A 66 8.76 10.30 -38.93
CA ILE A 66 8.68 9.42 -37.77
C ILE A 66 8.50 10.22 -36.47
N VAL A 67 9.27 11.30 -36.31
CA VAL A 67 9.19 12.17 -35.12
C VAL A 67 7.82 12.83 -35.05
N LEU A 68 7.32 13.37 -36.17
CA LEU A 68 5.99 13.98 -36.27
C LEU A 68 4.91 13.00 -35.79
N ARG A 69 4.87 11.80 -36.37
CA ARG A 69 3.89 10.77 -36.01
C ARG A 69 4.01 10.30 -34.55
N SER A 70 5.23 10.25 -34.01
CA SER A 70 5.46 9.88 -32.62
C SER A 70 4.94 10.94 -31.64
N VAL A 71 5.09 12.22 -31.98
CA VAL A 71 4.56 13.32 -31.16
C VAL A 71 3.03 13.37 -31.28
N GLU A 72 2.46 13.15 -32.47
CA GLU A 72 1.01 13.01 -32.66
C GLU A 72 0.42 11.88 -31.80
N ASN A 73 1.07 10.72 -31.76
CA ASN A 73 0.66 9.63 -30.88
C ASN A 73 0.71 10.04 -29.39
N SER A 74 1.69 10.86 -28.99
CA SER A 74 1.79 11.40 -27.63
C SER A 74 0.67 12.40 -27.34
N GLU A 75 0.29 13.23 -28.32
CA GLU A 75 -0.87 14.12 -28.23
C GLU A 75 -2.16 13.31 -28.05
N ASP A 76 -2.33 12.20 -28.77
CA ASP A 76 -3.56 11.39 -28.71
C ASP A 76 -3.73 10.67 -27.37
N ILE A 77 -2.64 10.18 -26.77
CA ILE A 77 -2.65 9.64 -25.39
C ILE A 77 -3.20 10.68 -24.41
N LEU A 78 -2.76 11.93 -24.55
CA LEU A 78 -3.14 13.01 -23.65
C LEU A 78 -4.58 13.48 -23.92
N LYS A 79 -5.01 13.58 -25.18
CA LYS A 79 -6.41 13.86 -25.55
C LYS A 79 -7.37 12.81 -24.98
N HIS A 80 -6.98 11.53 -25.05
CA HIS A 80 -7.76 10.44 -24.46
C HIS A 80 -7.88 10.61 -22.95
N ALA A 81 -6.78 10.89 -22.24
CA ALA A 81 -6.81 11.12 -20.80
C ALA A 81 -7.71 12.31 -20.41
N ILE A 82 -7.67 13.41 -21.17
CA ILE A 82 -8.53 14.59 -20.95
C ILE A 82 -10.00 14.22 -21.13
N HIS A 83 -10.35 13.47 -22.19
CA HIS A 83 -11.71 13.03 -22.44
C HIS A 83 -12.23 12.09 -21.35
N GLU A 84 -11.38 11.18 -20.87
CA GLU A 84 -11.74 10.26 -19.79
C GLU A 84 -12.05 10.98 -18.47
N VAL A 85 -11.56 12.19 -18.22
CA VAL A 85 -11.92 12.96 -17.02
C VAL A 85 -13.45 13.15 -16.88
N ASP A 86 -14.14 13.33 -18.01
CA ASP A 86 -15.58 13.53 -18.07
C ASP A 86 -16.36 12.19 -18.14
N ASN A 87 -15.67 11.04 -18.14
CA ASN A 87 -16.30 9.72 -18.17
C ASN A 87 -17.01 9.45 -16.83
N PRO A 88 -18.35 9.26 -16.81
CA PRO A 88 -19.10 8.97 -15.60
C PRO A 88 -18.64 7.71 -14.87
N ALA A 89 -18.06 6.74 -15.59
CA ALA A 89 -17.54 5.51 -14.99
C ALA A 89 -16.40 5.76 -13.99
N LEU A 90 -15.67 6.87 -14.11
CA LEU A 90 -14.61 7.23 -13.15
C LEU A 90 -15.14 7.78 -11.83
N THR A 91 -16.45 8.00 -11.67
CA THR A 91 -17.03 8.54 -10.42
C THR A 91 -16.84 7.58 -9.24
N ALA A 92 -16.75 6.27 -9.49
CA ALA A 92 -16.52 5.27 -8.44
C ALA A 92 -15.03 5.08 -8.09
N LEU A 93 -14.11 5.65 -8.88
CA LEU A 93 -12.67 5.52 -8.67
C LEU A 93 -12.18 6.55 -7.66
N ILE A 94 -11.42 6.12 -6.67
CA ILE A 94 -10.84 6.96 -5.62
C ILE A 94 -9.32 6.81 -5.64
N CYS A 95 -8.61 7.93 -5.51
CA CYS A 95 -7.16 7.97 -5.41
C CYS A 95 -6.77 8.87 -4.22
N SER A 96 -5.84 8.41 -3.38
CA SER A 96 -5.38 9.21 -2.24
C SER A 96 -4.64 10.48 -2.71
N PRO A 97 -4.86 11.63 -2.05
CA PRO A 97 -4.10 12.85 -2.35
C PRO A 97 -2.58 12.66 -2.23
N ASP A 98 -2.13 11.82 -1.31
CA ASP A 98 -0.70 11.53 -1.13
C ASP A 98 -0.09 10.77 -2.31
N TYR A 99 -0.84 9.84 -2.92
CA TYR A 99 -0.37 9.16 -4.13
C TYR A 99 -0.28 10.15 -5.29
N LEU A 100 -1.29 10.99 -5.49
CA LEU A 100 -1.24 12.03 -6.53
C LEU A 100 -0.02 12.96 -6.33
N ARG A 101 0.25 13.39 -5.10
CA ARG A 101 1.42 14.21 -4.76
C ARG A 101 2.74 13.52 -5.12
N SER A 102 2.85 12.20 -4.90
CA SER A 102 4.05 11.43 -5.27
C SER A 102 4.34 11.44 -6.78
N LEU A 103 3.32 11.70 -7.61
CA LEU A 103 3.46 11.77 -9.07
C LEU A 103 3.86 13.18 -9.57
N THR A 104 3.70 14.22 -8.74
CA THR A 104 3.97 15.62 -9.12
C THR A 104 5.44 15.85 -9.49
N ASP A 105 6.38 15.33 -8.70
CA ASP A 105 7.82 15.48 -8.94
C ASP A 105 8.24 14.90 -10.30
N GLY A 106 7.66 13.74 -10.66
CA GLY A 106 7.90 13.13 -11.95
C GLY A 106 7.35 13.96 -13.12
N CYS A 107 6.20 14.60 -12.94
CA CYS A 107 5.65 15.49 -13.96
C CYS A 107 6.53 16.73 -14.16
N LEU A 108 6.97 17.36 -13.07
CA LEU A 108 7.88 18.51 -13.09
C LEU A 108 9.20 18.20 -13.80
N GLU A 109 9.84 17.08 -13.46
CA GLU A 109 11.08 16.64 -14.09
C GLU A 109 10.92 16.50 -15.62
N SER A 110 9.81 15.90 -16.06
CA SER A 110 9.55 15.70 -17.49
C SER A 110 9.27 16.99 -18.26
N LEU A 111 8.67 18.00 -17.60
CA LEU A 111 8.48 19.33 -18.17
C LEU A 111 9.83 20.06 -18.32
N GLN A 112 10.69 20.00 -17.29
CA GLN A 112 12.01 20.62 -17.32
C GLN A 112 12.95 20.00 -18.36
N ASP A 113 12.85 18.69 -18.58
CA ASP A 113 13.63 18.01 -19.62
C ASP A 113 13.28 18.49 -21.03
N SER A 114 12.06 18.97 -21.27
CA SER A 114 11.68 19.53 -22.57
C SER A 114 12.41 20.83 -22.92
N MET A 115 12.83 21.63 -21.92
CA MET A 115 13.59 22.88 -22.14
C MET A 115 15.02 22.61 -22.65
N LYS A 116 15.56 21.40 -22.44
CA LYS A 116 16.92 21.04 -22.82
C LYS A 116 17.03 20.55 -24.27
N ILE A 117 15.91 20.45 -24.98
CA ILE A 117 15.85 19.86 -26.32
C ILE A 117 16.44 20.81 -27.36
N THR A 118 17.36 20.30 -28.19
CA THR A 118 17.87 20.99 -29.37
C THR A 118 17.16 20.48 -30.63
N SER A 119 16.90 21.34 -31.60
CA SER A 119 16.10 21.05 -32.82
C SER A 119 16.65 19.95 -33.74
N THR A 120 17.84 19.43 -33.46
CA THR A 120 18.54 18.42 -34.25
C THR A 120 18.50 17.01 -33.65
N ASP A 121 18.05 16.85 -32.40
CA ASP A 121 18.03 15.54 -31.72
C ASP A 121 16.64 14.90 -31.73
N TYR A 122 16.36 14.19 -32.83
CA TYR A 122 15.09 13.47 -33.05
C TYR A 122 14.80 12.40 -32.00
N SER A 123 15.83 11.73 -31.47
CA SER A 123 15.66 10.67 -30.47
C SER A 123 15.21 11.25 -29.13
N LEU A 124 15.79 12.38 -28.75
CA LEU A 124 15.43 13.09 -27.52
C LEU A 124 14.00 13.64 -27.59
N ILE A 125 13.59 14.21 -28.73
CA ILE A 125 12.21 14.69 -28.95
C ILE A 125 11.20 13.57 -28.72
N ILE A 126 11.40 12.39 -29.34
CA ILE A 126 10.51 11.23 -29.21
C ILE A 126 10.41 10.77 -27.76
N THR A 127 11.56 10.63 -27.09
CA THR A 127 11.64 10.12 -25.72
C THR A 127 10.97 11.08 -24.74
N THR A 128 11.24 12.38 -24.87
CA THR A 128 10.68 13.40 -23.98
C THR A 128 9.19 13.60 -24.20
N ALA A 129 8.72 13.64 -25.46
CA ALA A 129 7.29 13.71 -25.77
C ALA A 129 6.51 12.51 -25.18
N SER A 130 7.06 11.30 -25.31
CA SER A 130 6.45 10.08 -24.75
C SER A 130 6.39 10.11 -23.22
N LYS A 131 7.48 10.56 -22.57
CA LYS A 131 7.55 10.71 -21.10
C LYS A 131 6.52 11.72 -20.59
N ILE A 132 6.43 12.88 -21.24
CA ILE A 132 5.48 13.94 -20.90
C ILE A 132 4.05 13.41 -21.02
N ALA A 133 3.69 12.82 -22.17
CA ALA A 133 2.36 12.30 -22.40
C ALA A 133 1.97 11.24 -21.37
N HIS A 134 2.84 10.25 -21.12
CA HIS A 134 2.54 9.18 -20.18
C HIS A 134 2.38 9.67 -18.73
N ARG A 135 3.34 10.47 -18.24
CA ARG A 135 3.30 10.98 -16.85
C ARG A 135 2.09 11.88 -16.62
N HIS A 136 1.80 12.79 -17.55
CA HIS A 136 0.68 13.73 -17.40
C HIS A 136 -0.67 13.06 -17.63
N ALA A 137 -0.80 12.11 -18.58
CA ALA A 137 -2.02 11.34 -18.73
C ALA A 137 -2.36 10.56 -17.45
N THR A 138 -1.35 9.92 -16.84
CA THR A 138 -1.51 9.22 -15.56
C THR A 138 -1.92 10.21 -14.46
N TYR A 139 -1.21 11.34 -14.34
CA TYR A 139 -1.51 12.37 -13.34
C TYR A 139 -2.93 12.92 -13.46
N ILE A 140 -3.40 13.20 -14.68
CA ILE A 140 -4.76 13.72 -14.94
C ILE A 140 -5.84 12.71 -14.50
N LEU A 141 -5.67 11.43 -14.85
CA LEU A 141 -6.62 10.38 -14.48
C LEU A 141 -6.64 10.14 -12.96
N GLN A 142 -5.47 10.13 -12.32
CA GLN A 142 -5.39 10.02 -10.86
C GLN A 142 -5.92 11.27 -10.17
N GLY A 143 -5.68 12.46 -10.74
CA GLY A 143 -6.26 13.72 -10.30
C GLY A 143 -7.79 13.68 -10.31
N ARG A 144 -8.38 13.15 -11.39
CA ARG A 144 -9.83 12.92 -11.48
C ARG A 144 -10.35 11.97 -10.41
N ALA A 145 -9.65 10.86 -10.14
CA ALA A 145 -10.01 9.93 -9.07
C ALA A 145 -9.87 10.58 -7.67
N THR A 146 -8.87 11.44 -7.46
CA THR A 146 -8.71 12.18 -6.21
C THR A 146 -9.85 13.19 -5.99
N CYS A 147 -10.43 13.76 -7.05
CA CYS A 147 -11.60 14.64 -6.93
C CYS A 147 -12.78 13.97 -6.22
N ASN A 148 -13.00 12.66 -6.43
CA ASN A 148 -14.08 11.90 -5.78
C ASN A 148 -13.84 11.67 -4.28
N THR A 149 -12.62 11.94 -3.80
CA THR A 149 -12.30 11.89 -2.36
C THR A 149 -12.78 13.15 -1.64
N SER A 150 -13.07 14.24 -2.37
CA SER A 150 -13.57 15.48 -1.79
C SER A 150 -14.99 15.30 -1.24
N PRO A 151 -15.26 15.75 0.01
CA PRO A 151 -16.62 15.76 0.55
C PRO A 151 -17.50 16.85 -0.10
N ASP A 152 -16.87 17.87 -0.68
CA ASP A 152 -17.54 18.93 -1.44
C ASP A 152 -17.48 18.60 -2.94
N ILE A 153 -18.67 18.35 -3.52
CA ILE A 153 -18.86 18.04 -4.94
C ILE A 153 -18.39 19.22 -5.81
N THR A 154 -18.70 20.46 -5.41
CA THR A 154 -18.33 21.65 -6.19
C THR A 154 -16.81 21.85 -6.22
N PHE A 155 -16.13 21.54 -5.12
CA PHE A 155 -14.68 21.52 -5.06
C PHE A 155 -14.09 20.41 -5.96
N GLY A 156 -14.67 19.21 -5.92
CA GLY A 156 -14.29 18.10 -6.79
C GLY A 156 -14.39 18.44 -8.28
N GLU A 157 -15.49 19.08 -8.69
CA GLU A 157 -15.69 19.56 -10.07
C GLU A 157 -14.65 20.61 -10.47
N LYS A 158 -14.35 21.57 -9.59
CA LYS A 158 -13.31 22.58 -9.82
C LYS A 158 -11.93 21.93 -10.03
N MET A 159 -11.58 20.92 -9.23
CA MET A 159 -10.31 20.20 -9.37
C MET A 159 -10.27 19.35 -10.65
N ALA A 160 -11.38 18.72 -11.04
CA ALA A 160 -11.48 17.98 -12.30
C ALA A 160 -11.28 18.91 -13.51
N GLU A 161 -11.86 20.11 -13.48
CA GLU A 161 -11.64 21.14 -14.51
C GLU A 161 -10.17 21.60 -14.54
N ALA A 162 -9.54 21.80 -13.39
CA ALA A 162 -8.12 22.14 -13.32
C ALA A 162 -7.22 21.05 -13.94
N CYS A 163 -7.57 19.77 -13.76
CA CYS A 163 -6.88 18.64 -14.41
C CYS A 163 -7.03 18.67 -15.95
N LYS A 164 -8.22 19.02 -16.47
CA LYS A 164 -8.43 19.16 -17.92
C LYS A 164 -7.62 20.30 -18.50
N ILE A 165 -7.61 21.45 -17.82
CA ILE A 165 -6.82 22.61 -18.23
C ILE A 165 -5.32 22.27 -18.24
N LEU A 166 -4.82 21.55 -17.22
CA LEU A 166 -3.44 21.04 -17.21
C LEU A 166 -3.14 20.21 -18.47
N GLY A 167 -4.01 19.26 -18.81
CA GLY A 167 -3.87 18.48 -20.04
C GLY A 167 -3.85 19.32 -21.31
N GLN A 168 -4.69 20.36 -21.41
CA GLN A 168 -4.71 21.27 -22.55
C GLN A 168 -3.40 22.08 -22.68
N VAL A 169 -2.83 22.53 -21.57
CA VAL A 169 -1.55 23.26 -21.57
C VAL A 169 -0.40 22.32 -21.97
N VAL A 170 -0.40 21.08 -21.48
CA VAL A 170 0.61 20.08 -21.86
C VAL A 170 0.46 19.65 -23.33
N LEU A 171 -0.75 19.64 -23.89
CA LEU A 171 -0.96 19.46 -25.33
C LEU A 171 -0.32 20.58 -26.15
N LYS A 172 -0.42 21.84 -25.70
CA LYS A 172 0.28 22.95 -26.36
C LYS A 172 1.80 22.77 -26.32
N LEU A 173 2.35 22.26 -25.22
CA LEU A 173 3.77 21.94 -25.12
C LEU A 173 4.19 20.87 -26.14
N LEU A 174 3.42 19.78 -26.29
CA LEU A 174 3.67 18.75 -27.31
C LEU A 174 3.60 19.34 -28.73
N TYR A 175 2.66 20.25 -28.98
CA TYR A 175 2.58 20.96 -30.26
C TYR A 175 3.82 21.83 -30.53
N CYS A 176 4.35 22.52 -29.51
CA CYS A 176 5.60 23.29 -29.65
C CYS A 176 6.79 22.38 -29.99
N LEU A 177 6.87 21.19 -29.38
CA LEU A 177 7.89 20.18 -29.74
C LEU A 177 7.74 19.68 -31.18
N LYS A 178 6.49 19.52 -31.64
CA LYS A 178 6.18 19.10 -33.01
C LYS A 178 6.64 20.11 -34.05
N GLU A 179 6.39 21.39 -33.80
CA GLU A 179 6.72 22.51 -34.69
C GLU A 179 8.14 23.06 -34.50
N ASN A 180 8.97 22.45 -33.64
CA ASN A 180 10.31 22.94 -33.27
C ASN A 180 10.30 24.41 -32.79
N GLN A 181 9.29 24.78 -31.99
CA GLN A 181 9.16 26.10 -31.38
C GLN A 181 9.72 26.11 -29.96
N SER A 182 9.96 27.31 -29.39
CA SER A 182 10.37 27.43 -27.98
C SER A 182 9.29 26.87 -27.07
N THR A 183 9.71 26.03 -26.12
CA THR A 183 8.85 25.38 -25.13
C THR A 183 8.73 26.16 -23.82
N ASP A 184 9.53 27.22 -23.62
CA ASP A 184 9.72 27.87 -22.31
C ASP A 184 8.42 28.39 -21.71
N VAL A 185 7.59 29.03 -22.54
CA VAL A 185 6.29 29.58 -22.11
C VAL A 185 5.32 28.47 -21.74
N ALA A 186 5.20 27.44 -22.60
CA ALA A 186 4.29 26.33 -22.38
C ALA A 186 4.69 25.48 -21.16
N VAL A 187 5.99 25.29 -20.92
CA VAL A 187 6.51 24.60 -19.72
C VAL A 187 6.17 25.39 -18.46
N LYS A 188 6.34 26.72 -18.48
CA LYS A 188 6.01 27.55 -17.32
C LYS A 188 4.51 27.48 -17.01
N GLU A 189 3.65 27.66 -18.03
CA GLU A 189 2.20 27.52 -17.87
C GLU A 189 1.81 26.12 -17.33
N ALA A 190 2.45 25.05 -17.84
CA ALA A 190 2.17 23.69 -17.39
C ALA A 190 2.61 23.47 -15.93
N THR A 191 3.75 24.04 -15.55
CA THR A 191 4.30 23.97 -14.18
C THR A 191 3.36 24.68 -13.21
N ASP A 192 2.99 25.93 -13.51
CA ASP A 192 2.07 26.71 -12.67
C ASP A 192 0.74 25.98 -12.48
N LYS A 193 0.21 25.37 -13.57
CA LYS A 193 -1.07 24.65 -13.49
C LYS A 193 -0.96 23.32 -12.75
N LEU A 194 0.17 22.61 -12.88
CA LEU A 194 0.45 21.38 -12.14
C LEU A 194 0.51 21.65 -10.64
N GLU A 195 1.19 22.72 -10.23
CA GLU A 195 1.25 23.18 -8.83
C GLU A 195 -0.13 23.57 -8.30
N GLU A 196 -0.97 24.23 -9.12
CA GLU A 196 -2.35 24.52 -8.75
C GLU A 196 -3.14 23.23 -8.46
N VAL A 197 -3.09 22.22 -9.34
CA VAL A 197 -3.77 20.93 -9.10
C VAL A 197 -3.25 20.24 -7.84
N ALA A 198 -1.93 20.25 -7.62
CA ALA A 198 -1.34 19.69 -6.41
C ALA A 198 -1.84 20.40 -5.13
N SER A 199 -1.94 21.73 -5.15
CA SER A 199 -2.45 22.52 -4.02
C SER A 199 -3.94 22.25 -3.72
N LEU A 200 -4.75 21.98 -4.75
CA LEU A 200 -6.14 21.59 -4.59
C LEU A 200 -6.24 20.21 -3.93
N ALA A 201 -5.41 19.25 -4.33
CA ALA A 201 -5.34 17.94 -3.71
C ALA A 201 -4.95 18.03 -2.22
N ASP A 202 -4.01 18.91 -1.90
CA ASP A 202 -3.57 19.17 -0.52
C ASP A 202 -4.70 19.74 0.35
N SER A 203 -5.55 20.57 -0.25
CA SER A 203 -6.71 21.16 0.41
C SER A 203 -7.75 20.09 0.76
N ILE A 204 -7.98 19.10 -0.12
CA ILE A 204 -8.84 17.93 0.19
C ILE A 204 -8.29 17.20 1.40
N ASN A 205 -6.98 16.97 1.46
CA ASN A 205 -6.34 16.29 2.57
C ASN A 205 -6.55 17.06 3.88
N MET A 206 -6.41 18.38 3.88
CA MET A 206 -6.63 19.23 5.06
C MET A 206 -8.09 19.25 5.53
N THR A 207 -9.06 19.24 4.61
CA THR A 207 -10.50 19.21 4.93
C THR A 207 -10.93 17.84 5.46
N LEU A 208 -10.51 16.74 4.82
CA LEU A 208 -10.78 15.38 5.29
C LEU A 208 -10.17 15.12 6.67
N LEU A 209 -8.94 15.60 6.88
CA LEU A 209 -8.25 15.54 8.16
C LEU A 209 -8.76 16.60 9.14
N GLY A 210 -9.47 17.64 8.72
CA GLY A 210 -10.00 18.70 9.58
C GLY A 210 -11.15 18.20 10.44
N GLU A 211 -12.20 17.70 9.80
CA GLU A 211 -13.43 17.26 10.46
C GLU A 211 -13.27 15.94 11.25
N LYS A 212 -12.42 15.02 10.76
CA LYS A 212 -12.15 13.75 11.46
C LYS A 212 -11.12 13.86 12.58
N ALA A 213 -10.26 14.88 12.61
CA ALA A 213 -9.14 14.88 13.56
C ALA A 213 -9.38 15.62 14.86
N GLU A 214 -10.25 16.64 14.87
CA GLU A 214 -10.63 17.30 16.13
C GLU A 214 -11.42 16.33 17.02
N THR A 215 -12.20 15.43 16.39
CA THR A 215 -12.93 14.34 17.05
C THR A 215 -12.05 13.14 17.43
N LEU A 216 -10.95 12.86 16.73
CA LEU A 216 -10.17 11.64 16.94
C LEU A 216 -9.39 11.61 18.27
N ALA A 217 -8.76 12.74 18.64
CA ALA A 217 -8.04 12.83 19.91
C ALA A 217 -9.00 12.73 21.11
N ASP A 218 -10.16 13.38 21.01
CA ASP A 218 -11.20 13.35 22.03
C ASP A 218 -11.86 11.97 22.10
N LEU A 219 -12.05 11.29 20.96
CA LEU A 219 -12.53 9.92 20.89
C LEU A 219 -11.53 8.94 21.52
N LEU A 220 -10.23 9.08 21.23
CA LEU A 220 -9.20 8.28 21.88
C LEU A 220 -9.22 8.43 23.40
N GLU A 221 -9.29 9.67 23.91
CA GLU A 221 -9.35 9.91 25.35
C GLU A 221 -10.63 9.33 25.98
N SER A 222 -11.78 9.51 25.30
CA SER A 222 -13.07 8.93 25.71
C SER A 222 -13.01 7.40 25.81
N GLU A 223 -12.49 6.73 24.78
CA GLU A 223 -12.45 5.25 24.72
C GLU A 223 -11.43 4.66 25.68
N MET A 224 -10.28 5.32 25.87
CA MET A 224 -9.31 4.93 26.91
C MET A 224 -9.91 5.06 28.31
N THR A 225 -10.66 6.15 28.56
CA THR A 225 -11.36 6.35 29.84
C THR A 225 -12.48 5.33 30.05
N ALA A 226 -13.21 4.98 28.98
CA ALA A 226 -14.26 3.96 29.03
C ALA A 226 -13.68 2.57 29.30
N MET A 227 -12.52 2.24 28.72
CA MET A 227 -11.76 1.03 29.01
C MET A 227 -11.31 0.99 30.48
N ASP A 228 -10.67 2.05 30.98
CA ASP A 228 -10.23 2.15 32.38
C ASP A 228 -11.42 1.93 33.34
N LYS A 229 -12.54 2.61 33.07
CA LYS A 229 -13.77 2.48 33.88
C LYS A 229 -14.33 1.05 33.84
N ALA A 230 -14.40 0.42 32.67
CA ALA A 230 -14.92 -0.93 32.52
C ALA A 230 -14.05 -1.96 33.27
N ILE A 231 -12.73 -1.79 33.25
CA ILE A 231 -11.78 -2.65 33.96
C ILE A 231 -11.91 -2.47 35.47
N GLU A 232 -11.98 -1.23 35.96
CA GLU A 232 -12.15 -0.96 37.40
C GLU A 232 -13.50 -1.47 37.91
N GLU A 233 -14.58 -1.24 37.15
CA GLU A 233 -15.92 -1.74 37.51
C GLU A 233 -15.96 -3.28 37.55
N ALA A 234 -15.34 -3.94 36.57
CA ALA A 234 -15.23 -5.40 36.56
C ALA A 234 -14.39 -5.92 37.73
N ALA A 235 -13.25 -5.31 38.03
CA ALA A 235 -12.38 -5.71 39.13
C ALA A 235 -13.08 -5.57 40.49
N ASN A 236 -13.74 -4.43 40.74
CA ASN A 236 -14.44 -4.18 41.99
C ASN A 236 -15.63 -5.13 42.17
N ARG A 237 -16.45 -5.33 41.14
CA ARG A 237 -17.57 -6.27 41.25
C ARG A 237 -17.14 -7.72 41.44
N ILE A 238 -16.06 -8.16 40.79
CA ILE A 238 -15.53 -9.52 41.02
C ILE A 238 -15.05 -9.67 42.48
N GLN A 239 -14.41 -8.65 43.03
CA GLN A 239 -13.99 -8.62 44.44
C GLN A 239 -15.18 -8.62 45.41
N ASP A 240 -16.24 -7.87 45.09
CA ASP A 240 -17.49 -7.86 45.87
C ASP A 240 -18.18 -9.23 45.83
N MET A 241 -18.26 -9.86 44.66
CA MET A 241 -18.79 -11.22 44.50
C MET A 241 -18.00 -12.24 45.33
N LEU A 242 -16.68 -12.13 45.38
CA LEU A 242 -15.82 -13.00 46.16
C LEU A 242 -16.13 -12.88 47.66
N THR A 243 -16.26 -11.64 48.14
CA THR A 243 -16.57 -11.34 49.54
C THR A 243 -17.98 -11.84 49.91
N ASN A 244 -18.95 -11.64 49.02
CA ASN A 244 -20.32 -12.11 49.21
C ASN A 244 -20.42 -13.64 49.19
N SER A 245 -19.72 -14.31 48.27
CA SER A 245 -19.70 -15.77 48.20
C SER A 245 -19.11 -16.38 49.48
N ARG A 246 -18.02 -15.81 50.02
CA ARG A 246 -17.46 -16.20 51.34
C ARG A 246 -18.44 -16.06 52.50
N ALA A 247 -19.40 -15.15 52.42
CA ALA A 247 -20.40 -14.93 53.47
C ALA A 247 -21.68 -15.76 53.28
N ALA A 248 -22.06 -16.07 52.03
CA ALA A 248 -23.36 -16.62 51.67
C ALA A 248 -23.33 -18.09 51.22
N ASP A 249 -22.24 -18.56 50.63
CA ASP A 249 -22.10 -19.94 50.14
C ASP A 249 -21.40 -20.83 51.20
N SER A 250 -21.57 -22.14 51.09
CA SER A 250 -20.90 -23.12 51.96
C SER A 250 -20.61 -24.43 51.22
N GLY A 251 -19.72 -25.26 51.78
CA GLY A 251 -19.33 -26.55 51.20
C GLY A 251 -18.58 -26.41 49.87
N ILE A 252 -18.77 -27.40 48.98
CA ILE A 252 -18.07 -27.48 47.68
C ILE A 252 -18.38 -26.26 46.80
N LYS A 253 -19.61 -25.72 46.88
CA LYS A 253 -20.01 -24.51 46.14
C LYS A 253 -19.16 -23.30 46.51
N LEU A 254 -18.88 -23.10 47.80
CA LEU A 254 -18.00 -22.02 48.26
C LEU A 254 -16.57 -22.22 47.75
N GLU A 255 -16.03 -23.43 47.87
CA GLU A 255 -14.67 -23.74 47.44
C GLU A 255 -14.47 -23.46 45.94
N VAL A 256 -15.45 -23.85 45.11
CA VAL A 256 -15.43 -23.60 43.66
C VAL A 256 -15.54 -22.10 43.36
N ASN A 257 -16.53 -21.42 43.95
CA ASN A 257 -16.77 -20.00 43.70
C ASN A 257 -15.57 -19.14 44.14
N GLU A 258 -14.96 -19.44 45.29
CA GLU A 258 -13.79 -18.74 45.81
C GLU A 258 -12.58 -18.88 44.89
N LYS A 259 -12.21 -20.12 44.52
CA LYS A 259 -11.08 -20.37 43.60
C LYS A 259 -11.24 -19.65 42.27
N ILE A 260 -12.44 -19.71 41.70
CA ILE A 260 -12.75 -19.05 40.42
C ILE A 260 -12.62 -17.54 40.54
N LEU A 261 -13.29 -16.93 41.52
CA LEU A 261 -13.30 -15.48 41.68
C LEU A 261 -11.92 -14.92 42.07
N ASP A 262 -11.14 -15.63 42.88
CA ASP A 262 -9.74 -15.28 43.20
C ASP A 262 -8.87 -15.27 41.93
N SER A 263 -9.03 -16.27 41.06
CA SER A 263 -8.28 -16.33 39.79
C SER A 263 -8.70 -15.20 38.82
N CYS A 264 -9.99 -14.89 38.72
CA CYS A 264 -10.50 -13.77 37.93
C CYS A 264 -10.04 -12.42 38.48
N THR A 265 -9.95 -12.27 39.79
CA THR A 265 -9.44 -11.07 40.47
C THR A 265 -7.97 -10.84 40.09
N THR A 266 -7.16 -11.90 40.16
CA THR A 266 -5.74 -11.87 39.76
C THR A 266 -5.59 -11.49 38.28
N LEU A 267 -6.41 -12.05 37.39
CA LEU A 267 -6.43 -11.68 35.97
C LEU A 267 -6.76 -10.20 35.77
N MET A 268 -7.79 -9.69 36.45
CA MET A 268 -8.18 -8.28 36.36
C MET A 268 -7.09 -7.33 36.88
N GLN A 269 -6.37 -7.70 37.94
CA GLN A 269 -5.21 -6.93 38.43
C GLN A 269 -4.07 -6.88 37.40
N ALA A 270 -3.77 -8.01 36.75
CA ALA A 270 -2.76 -8.06 35.69
C ALA A 270 -3.15 -7.17 34.49
N ILE A 271 -4.44 -7.15 34.13
CA ILE A 271 -4.97 -6.32 33.04
C ILE A 271 -4.91 -4.83 33.39
N ARG A 272 -5.27 -4.46 34.63
CA ARG A 272 -5.11 -3.08 35.14
C ARG A 272 -3.68 -2.59 34.99
N LEU A 273 -2.71 -3.42 35.41
CA LEU A 273 -1.29 -3.10 35.27
C LEU A 273 -0.90 -2.93 33.80
N LEU A 274 -1.34 -3.82 32.92
CA LEU A 274 -1.07 -3.74 31.48
C LEU A 274 -1.58 -2.45 30.86
N VAL A 275 -2.83 -2.08 31.13
CA VAL A 275 -3.44 -0.86 30.61
C VAL A 275 -2.71 0.38 31.12
N GLN A 276 -2.33 0.40 32.40
CA GLN A 276 -1.51 1.47 32.97
C GLN A 276 -0.16 1.61 32.25
N LYS A 277 0.55 0.49 32.00
CA LYS A 277 1.83 0.51 31.25
C LYS A 277 1.63 0.93 29.79
N SER A 278 0.51 0.56 29.18
CA SER A 278 0.15 0.99 27.82
C SER A 278 -0.01 2.52 27.75
N ARG A 279 -0.65 3.13 28.75
CA ARG A 279 -0.80 4.59 28.86
C ARG A 279 0.54 5.31 29.03
N PHE A 280 1.45 4.77 29.85
CA PHE A 280 2.79 5.34 29.99
C PHE A 280 3.57 5.30 28.68
N LEU A 281 3.50 4.18 27.96
CA LEU A 281 4.13 4.08 26.64
C LEU A 281 3.50 5.03 25.62
N GLN A 282 2.18 5.15 25.59
CA GLN A 282 1.49 6.12 24.72
C GLN A 282 1.93 7.55 25.01
N ALA A 283 1.96 7.95 26.28
CA ALA A 283 2.41 9.28 26.70
C ALA A 283 3.88 9.54 26.32
N GLU A 284 4.75 8.52 26.43
CA GLU A 284 6.14 8.59 25.97
C GLU A 284 6.23 8.81 24.46
N ILE A 285 5.50 8.01 23.66
CA ILE A 285 5.48 8.11 22.19
C ILE A 285 5.04 9.51 21.76
N VAL A 286 3.95 10.02 22.34
CA VAL A 286 3.46 11.36 22.03
C VAL A 286 4.46 12.43 22.48
N GLY A 287 5.03 12.28 23.68
CA GLY A 287 6.01 13.22 24.24
C GLY A 287 7.26 13.35 23.38
N GLN A 288 7.79 12.23 22.87
CA GLN A 288 8.98 12.18 22.02
C GLN A 288 8.67 12.55 20.57
N GLY A 289 7.50 12.16 20.06
CA GLY A 289 7.15 12.27 18.64
C GLY A 289 6.46 13.57 18.21
N ARG A 290 5.90 14.35 19.14
CA ARG A 290 5.15 15.59 18.81
C ARG A 290 6.03 16.78 18.45
N GLY A 291 7.28 16.83 18.88
CA GLY A 291 8.15 17.99 18.69
C GLY A 291 7.52 19.26 19.28
N THR A 292 7.35 20.31 18.46
CA THR A 292 6.67 21.56 18.84
C THR A 292 5.15 21.49 18.72
N ALA A 293 4.59 20.41 18.17
CA ALA A 293 3.16 20.23 17.99
C ALA A 293 2.45 19.82 19.30
N THR A 294 1.14 20.03 19.32
CA THR A 294 0.25 19.58 20.40
C THR A 294 0.03 18.06 20.31
N ALA A 295 -0.42 17.45 21.41
CA ALA A 295 -0.79 16.03 21.42
C ALA A 295 -1.93 15.71 20.43
N LYS A 296 -2.91 16.62 20.30
CA LYS A 296 -4.02 16.48 19.34
C LYS A 296 -3.51 16.44 17.89
N GLU A 297 -2.59 17.34 17.55
CA GLU A 297 -1.96 17.36 16.22
C GLU A 297 -1.10 16.11 15.97
N PHE A 298 -0.46 15.56 17.01
CA PHE A 298 0.28 14.31 16.88
C PHE A 298 -0.64 13.12 16.56
N TYR A 299 -1.77 12.98 17.27
CA TYR A 299 -2.77 11.95 16.98
C TYR A 299 -3.40 12.12 15.60
N LYS A 300 -3.64 13.36 15.18
CA LYS A 300 -4.09 13.72 13.83
C LYS A 300 -3.12 13.23 12.74
N ARG A 301 -1.84 13.56 12.87
CA ARG A 301 -0.80 13.17 11.90
C ARG A 301 -0.58 11.66 11.85
N ASN A 302 -0.92 10.95 12.92
CA ASN A 302 -0.79 9.50 13.03
C ASN A 302 -2.17 8.83 13.12
N HIS A 303 -3.14 9.26 12.31
CA HIS A 303 -4.54 8.84 12.43
C HIS A 303 -4.75 7.31 12.42
N GLN A 304 -4.12 6.55 11.50
CA GLN A 304 -4.23 5.08 11.47
C GLN A 304 -3.75 4.41 12.76
N TRP A 305 -2.70 4.96 13.37
CA TRP A 305 -2.17 4.47 14.64
C TRP A 305 -3.13 4.79 15.79
N THR A 306 -3.70 6.00 15.79
CA THR A 306 -4.73 6.42 16.76
C THR A 306 -6.00 5.57 16.65
N ASP A 307 -6.46 5.26 15.43
CA ASP A 307 -7.61 4.37 15.18
C ASP A 307 -7.37 2.96 15.70
N GLY A 308 -6.16 2.41 15.48
CA GLY A 308 -5.77 1.10 16.02
C GLY A 308 -5.83 1.05 17.55
N PHE A 309 -5.43 2.13 18.21
CA PHE A 309 -5.53 2.29 19.66
C PHE A 309 -6.99 2.37 20.14
N ILE A 310 -7.83 3.16 19.46
CA ILE A 310 -9.26 3.31 19.76
C ILE A 310 -9.96 1.94 19.67
N SER A 311 -9.70 1.21 18.58
CA SER A 311 -10.29 -0.12 18.35
C SER A 311 -9.88 -1.13 19.43
N ALA A 312 -8.59 -1.18 19.76
CA ALA A 312 -8.09 -2.07 20.80
C ALA A 312 -8.67 -1.72 22.19
N ALA A 313 -8.77 -0.43 22.54
CA ALA A 313 -9.35 0.00 23.81
C ALA A 313 -10.83 -0.41 23.94
N LYS A 314 -11.62 -0.24 22.87
CA LYS A 314 -13.01 -0.72 22.79
C LYS A 314 -13.12 -2.23 23.01
N ALA A 315 -12.29 -3.01 22.33
CA ALA A 315 -12.29 -4.47 22.44
C ALA A 315 -11.98 -4.93 23.87
N VAL A 316 -11.02 -4.29 24.55
CA VAL A 316 -10.70 -4.58 25.95
C VAL A 316 -11.87 -4.22 26.88
N ALA A 317 -12.52 -3.07 26.68
CA ALA A 317 -13.66 -2.65 27.49
C ALA A 317 -14.85 -3.63 27.38
N VAL A 318 -15.15 -4.11 26.17
CA VAL A 318 -16.19 -5.11 25.92
C VAL A 318 -15.82 -6.44 26.57
N ALA A 319 -14.58 -6.90 26.39
CA ALA A 319 -14.12 -8.16 26.96
C ALA A 319 -14.10 -8.15 28.50
N ALA A 320 -13.78 -7.03 29.14
CA ALA A 320 -13.87 -6.84 30.60
C ALA A 320 -15.30 -7.01 31.12
N LYS A 321 -16.28 -6.40 30.45
CA LYS A 321 -17.70 -6.58 30.79
C LYS A 321 -18.17 -8.01 30.57
N PHE A 322 -17.69 -8.65 29.50
CA PHE A 322 -18.01 -10.05 29.21
C PHE A 322 -17.45 -11.00 30.27
N LEU A 323 -16.20 -10.79 30.73
CA LEU A 323 -15.61 -11.55 31.83
C LEU A 323 -16.38 -11.38 33.13
N LEU A 324 -16.71 -10.16 33.51
CA LEU A 324 -17.54 -9.88 34.68
C LEU A 324 -18.88 -10.62 34.60
N THR A 325 -19.57 -10.52 33.46
CA THR A 325 -20.87 -11.18 33.26
C THR A 325 -20.75 -12.70 33.34
N ALA A 326 -19.67 -13.28 32.81
CA ALA A 326 -19.43 -14.72 32.88
C ALA A 326 -19.16 -15.16 34.32
N ALA A 327 -18.36 -14.41 35.08
CA ALA A 327 -18.06 -14.69 36.48
C ALA A 327 -19.32 -14.63 37.36
N ASP A 328 -20.14 -13.59 37.21
CA ASP A 328 -21.41 -13.42 37.94
C ASP A 328 -22.39 -14.59 37.69
N LYS A 329 -22.52 -15.03 36.44
CA LYS A 329 -23.38 -16.17 36.09
C LYS A 329 -22.90 -17.48 36.71
N VAL A 330 -21.59 -17.71 36.75
CA VAL A 330 -21.02 -18.92 37.37
C VAL A 330 -21.33 -18.94 38.87
N VAL A 331 -21.15 -17.82 39.57
CA VAL A 331 -21.39 -17.72 41.03
C VAL A 331 -22.87 -17.89 41.39
N THR A 332 -23.76 -17.33 40.56
CA THR A 332 -25.23 -17.43 40.75
C THR A 332 -25.83 -18.78 40.31
N SER A 333 -24.98 -19.76 39.96
CA SER A 333 -25.37 -21.12 39.53
C SER A 333 -26.25 -21.17 38.26
N ASN A 334 -26.20 -20.12 37.44
CA ASN A 334 -26.96 -20.01 36.19
C ASN A 334 -26.03 -19.83 34.96
N GLY A 335 -24.75 -20.16 35.13
CA GLY A 335 -23.68 -19.92 34.17
C GLY A 335 -22.88 -21.17 33.87
N LYS A 336 -22.40 -21.26 32.64
CA LYS A 336 -21.52 -22.34 32.17
C LYS A 336 -20.06 -22.00 32.48
N LEU A 337 -19.32 -22.92 33.08
CA LEU A 337 -17.89 -22.76 33.36
C LEU A 337 -17.08 -22.48 32.09
N GLU A 338 -17.47 -23.08 30.97
CA GLU A 338 -16.86 -22.88 29.65
C GLU A 338 -17.02 -21.44 29.15
N GLN A 339 -18.12 -20.76 29.51
CA GLN A 339 -18.30 -19.35 29.16
C GLN A 339 -17.25 -18.47 29.84
N LEU A 340 -16.84 -18.81 31.07
CA LEU A 340 -15.80 -18.09 31.79
C LEU A 340 -14.41 -18.32 31.16
N VAL A 341 -14.12 -19.54 30.72
CA VAL A 341 -12.89 -19.86 29.96
C VAL A 341 -12.80 -19.01 28.70
N VAL A 342 -13.88 -18.94 27.92
CA VAL A 342 -13.92 -18.15 26.68
C VAL A 342 -13.74 -16.66 26.99
N ALA A 343 -14.40 -16.15 28.04
CA ALA A 343 -14.27 -14.76 28.42
C ALA A 343 -12.84 -14.39 28.86
N ALA A 344 -12.17 -15.27 29.60
CA ALA A 344 -10.78 -15.08 30.02
C ALA A 344 -9.78 -15.13 28.85
N GLN A 345 -10.06 -15.94 27.83
CA GLN A 345 -9.25 -15.97 26.60
C GLN A 345 -9.49 -14.75 25.72
N GLU A 346 -10.74 -14.30 25.58
CA GLU A 346 -11.09 -13.14 24.78
C GLU A 346 -10.44 -11.85 25.31
N ILE A 347 -10.50 -11.63 26.63
CA ILE A 347 -9.86 -10.44 27.23
C ILE A 347 -8.33 -10.48 27.11
N ALA A 348 -7.72 -11.67 27.13
CA ALA A 348 -6.29 -11.83 26.87
C ALA A 348 -5.93 -11.52 25.41
N ALA A 349 -6.77 -11.92 24.46
CA ALA A 349 -6.60 -11.60 23.05
C ALA A 349 -6.73 -10.08 22.79
N SER A 350 -7.78 -9.44 23.32
CA SER A 350 -7.99 -8.00 23.20
C SER A 350 -6.85 -7.19 23.83
N THR A 351 -6.33 -7.62 24.98
CA THR A 351 -5.16 -6.95 25.60
C THR A 351 -3.87 -7.19 24.82
N ALA A 352 -3.70 -8.32 24.14
CA ALA A 352 -2.59 -8.52 23.21
C ALA A 352 -2.69 -7.60 21.98
N GLN A 353 -3.89 -7.38 21.44
CA GLN A 353 -4.12 -6.40 20.37
C GLN A 353 -3.72 -4.99 20.81
N LEU A 354 -4.09 -4.60 22.04
CA LEU A 354 -3.66 -3.31 22.61
C LEU A 354 -2.13 -3.18 22.68
N VAL A 355 -1.42 -4.24 23.10
CA VAL A 355 0.06 -4.24 23.13
C VAL A 355 0.65 -4.09 21.72
N VAL A 356 0.05 -4.76 20.73
CA VAL A 356 0.48 -4.63 19.33
C VAL A 356 0.29 -3.20 18.83
N ALA A 357 -0.88 -2.60 19.06
CA ALA A 357 -1.16 -1.20 18.72
C ALA A 357 -0.15 -0.24 19.39
N SER A 358 0.16 -0.46 20.67
CA SER A 358 1.13 0.35 21.41
C SER A 358 2.57 0.22 20.93
N ARG A 359 2.94 -0.90 20.31
CA ARG A 359 4.31 -1.14 19.83
C ARG A 359 4.62 -0.44 18.49
N VAL A 360 3.62 -0.15 17.65
CA VAL A 360 3.83 0.33 16.25
C VAL A 360 4.71 1.59 16.16
N LYS A 361 4.56 2.51 17.13
CA LYS A 361 5.29 3.78 17.18
C LYS A 361 6.28 3.88 18.35
N ALA A 362 6.46 2.79 19.11
CA ALA A 362 7.37 2.76 20.25
C ALA A 362 8.83 2.60 19.83
N ASP A 363 9.76 3.24 20.54
CA ASP A 363 11.18 2.92 20.43
C ASP A 363 11.42 1.50 20.95
N ARG A 364 12.22 0.71 20.21
CA ARG A 364 12.60 -0.66 20.57
C ARG A 364 13.37 -0.72 21.89
N ASN A 365 14.07 0.35 22.27
CA ASN A 365 14.83 0.45 23.50
C ASN A 365 14.04 1.10 24.65
N SER A 366 12.75 1.37 24.47
CA SER A 366 11.90 1.97 25.50
C SER A 366 11.75 1.06 26.74
N ASN A 367 12.03 1.63 27.92
CA ASN A 367 11.75 0.97 29.20
C ASN A 367 10.24 0.75 29.40
N ASN A 368 9.40 1.69 28.94
CA ASN A 368 7.95 1.54 29.02
C ASN A 368 7.44 0.39 28.13
N LEU A 369 8.05 0.17 26.96
CA LEU A 369 7.75 -0.98 26.11
C LEU A 369 8.15 -2.31 26.77
N GLN A 370 9.31 -2.36 27.45
CA GLN A 370 9.72 -3.55 28.20
C GLN A 370 8.75 -3.87 29.34
N GLN A 371 8.33 -2.86 30.11
CA GLN A 371 7.35 -3.02 31.18
C GLN A 371 5.98 -3.45 30.67
N LEU A 372 5.51 -2.88 29.54
CA LEU A 372 4.27 -3.31 28.90
C LEU A 372 4.32 -4.78 28.45
N THR A 373 5.46 -5.19 27.88
CA THR A 373 5.69 -6.58 27.47
C THR A 373 5.67 -7.54 28.66
N GLN A 374 6.25 -7.13 29.80
CA GLN A 374 6.20 -7.92 31.03
C GLN A 374 4.77 -8.02 31.58
N ALA A 375 4.02 -6.92 31.59
CA ALA A 375 2.62 -6.92 32.02
C ALA A 375 1.75 -7.82 31.13
N SER A 376 2.00 -7.83 29.81
CA SER A 376 1.35 -8.74 28.85
C SER A 376 1.57 -10.21 29.19
N LYS A 377 2.81 -10.62 29.53
CA LYS A 377 3.09 -11.98 30.01
C LYS A 377 2.36 -12.32 31.31
N GLY A 378 2.22 -11.33 32.20
CA GLY A 378 1.43 -11.46 33.42
C GLY A 378 -0.04 -11.79 33.12
N VAL A 379 -0.66 -11.09 32.18
CA VAL A 379 -2.03 -11.37 31.72
C VAL A 379 -2.13 -12.78 31.13
N THR A 380 -1.23 -13.19 30.25
CA THR A 380 -1.23 -14.55 29.69
C THR A 380 -1.13 -15.62 30.76
N THR A 381 -0.29 -15.41 31.77
CA THR A 381 -0.12 -16.34 32.89
C THR A 381 -1.39 -16.43 33.73
N ALA A 382 -1.97 -15.28 34.10
CA ALA A 382 -3.20 -15.24 34.89
C ALA A 382 -4.40 -15.84 34.13
N THR A 383 -4.50 -15.62 32.81
CA THR A 383 -5.50 -16.29 31.97
C THR A 383 -5.33 -17.80 31.99
N GLY A 384 -4.09 -18.29 31.88
CA GLY A 384 -3.78 -19.72 32.02
C GLY A 384 -4.24 -20.27 33.36
N THR A 385 -4.01 -19.55 34.46
CA THR A 385 -4.49 -19.91 35.80
C THR A 385 -6.01 -19.98 35.84
N VAL A 386 -6.74 -18.99 35.31
CA VAL A 386 -8.22 -19.02 35.28
C VAL A 386 -8.71 -20.27 34.53
N VAL A 387 -8.13 -20.59 33.38
CA VAL A 387 -8.54 -21.77 32.59
C VAL A 387 -8.25 -23.08 33.33
N ALA A 388 -7.11 -23.17 34.02
CA ALA A 388 -6.79 -24.34 34.85
C ALA A 388 -7.77 -24.46 36.02
N THR A 389 -7.96 -23.38 36.80
CA THR A 389 -8.88 -23.35 37.93
C THR A 389 -10.31 -23.73 37.55
N VAL A 390 -10.81 -23.21 36.42
CA VAL A 390 -12.16 -23.52 35.96
C VAL A 390 -12.32 -24.99 35.58
N LYS A 391 -11.29 -25.61 35.00
CA LYS A 391 -11.30 -27.06 34.70
C LYS A 391 -11.27 -27.90 35.97
N ASP A 392 -10.38 -27.55 36.90
CA ASP A 392 -10.26 -28.25 38.18
C ASP A 392 -11.57 -28.15 38.98
N CYS A 393 -12.19 -26.96 39.02
CA CYS A 393 -13.50 -26.76 39.63
C CYS A 393 -14.62 -27.54 38.93
N GLY A 394 -14.58 -27.68 37.60
CA GLY A 394 -15.53 -28.51 36.85
C GLY A 394 -15.43 -29.97 37.26
N GLN A 395 -14.21 -30.51 37.36
CA GLN A 395 -13.98 -31.89 37.83
C GLN A 395 -14.47 -32.10 39.26
N LEU A 396 -14.24 -31.14 40.17
CA LEU A 396 -14.74 -31.23 41.55
C LEU A 396 -16.28 -31.24 41.63
N ILE A 397 -16.97 -30.54 40.72
CA ILE A 397 -18.44 -30.58 40.63
C ILE A 397 -18.88 -31.95 40.09
N ASP A 398 -18.26 -32.43 39.02
CA ASP A 398 -18.59 -33.72 38.41
C ASP A 398 -18.35 -34.90 39.37
N GLU A 399 -17.26 -34.87 40.14
CA GLU A 399 -16.93 -35.87 41.18
C GLU A 399 -17.93 -35.83 42.35
N ALA A 400 -18.46 -34.65 42.69
CA ALA A 400 -19.50 -34.51 43.71
C ALA A 400 -20.88 -35.02 43.25
N GLU A 401 -21.10 -35.10 41.94
CA GLU A 401 -22.32 -35.61 41.31
C GLU A 401 -22.22 -37.11 40.91
N GLU A 402 -21.19 -37.85 41.35
CA GLU A 402 -21.01 -39.27 41.02
C GLU A 402 -22.27 -40.10 41.32
N LEU A 403 -22.71 -40.85 40.30
CA LEU A 403 -23.86 -41.75 40.35
C LEU A 403 -23.64 -42.88 41.36
N ASP A 404 -24.35 -42.87 42.49
CA ASP A 404 -24.39 -44.00 43.43
C ASP A 404 -25.16 -45.18 42.81
N VAL A 405 -24.41 -46.12 42.24
CA VAL A 405 -24.93 -47.34 41.61
C VAL A 405 -25.11 -48.50 42.60
N SER A 406 -24.72 -48.33 43.86
CA SER A 406 -24.53 -49.42 44.83
C SER A 406 -25.84 -50.12 45.24
N ASN A 407 -26.98 -49.44 45.09
CA ASN A 407 -28.31 -49.93 45.50
C ASN A 407 -29.27 -50.21 44.33
N LEU A 408 -28.78 -50.31 43.09
CA LEU A 408 -29.62 -50.52 41.91
C LEU A 408 -29.87 -52.01 41.64
N THR A 409 -31.13 -52.36 41.32
CA THR A 409 -31.44 -53.69 40.76
C THR A 409 -30.97 -53.80 39.30
N LEU A 410 -30.71 -55.01 38.78
CA LEU A 410 -30.25 -55.24 37.41
C LEU A 410 -31.12 -54.54 36.35
N HIS A 411 -32.45 -54.55 36.53
CA HIS A 411 -33.38 -53.91 35.60
C HIS A 411 -33.32 -52.37 35.68
N GLN A 412 -33.12 -51.81 36.87
CA GLN A 412 -32.95 -50.36 37.05
C GLN A 412 -31.62 -49.88 36.46
N ALA A 413 -30.54 -50.65 36.68
CA ALA A 413 -29.23 -50.38 36.07
C ALA A 413 -29.31 -50.41 34.54
N LYS A 414 -30.00 -51.41 33.95
CA LYS A 414 -30.14 -51.50 32.49
C LYS A 414 -30.97 -50.35 31.89
N ARG A 415 -32.01 -49.90 32.60
CA ARG A 415 -32.81 -48.74 32.19
C ARG A 415 -31.97 -47.45 32.23
N LEU A 416 -31.21 -47.23 33.31
CA LEU A 416 -30.33 -46.07 33.44
C LEU A 416 -29.22 -46.08 32.37
N GLU A 417 -28.67 -47.25 32.03
CA GLU A 417 -27.72 -47.40 30.92
C GLU A 417 -28.35 -46.98 29.58
N MET A 418 -29.57 -47.44 29.28
CA MET A 418 -30.28 -47.07 28.06
C MET A 418 -30.62 -45.57 28.02
N ASP A 419 -31.13 -45.01 29.13
CA ASP A 419 -31.44 -43.58 29.24
C ASP A 419 -30.16 -42.73 29.08
N SER A 420 -29.03 -43.18 29.63
CA SER A 420 -27.71 -42.54 29.46
C SER A 420 -27.22 -42.64 28.00
N GLN A 421 -27.38 -43.77 27.32
CA GLN A 421 -27.05 -43.92 25.90
C GLN A 421 -27.87 -42.97 25.01
N VAL A 422 -29.16 -42.81 25.28
CA VAL A 422 -29.99 -41.82 24.57
C VAL A 422 -29.44 -40.42 24.81
N ARG A 423 -29.08 -40.08 26.05
CA ARG A 423 -28.53 -38.76 26.39
C ARG A 423 -27.19 -38.49 25.70
N VAL A 424 -26.32 -39.50 25.55
CA VAL A 424 -25.07 -39.39 24.78
C VAL A 424 -25.35 -39.00 23.34
N LEU A 425 -26.27 -39.71 22.66
CA LEU A 425 -26.62 -39.42 21.26
C LEU A 425 -27.24 -38.01 21.08
N GLU A 426 -28.04 -37.56 22.04
CA GLU A 426 -28.57 -36.19 22.05
C GLU A 426 -27.45 -35.14 22.14
N LEU A 427 -26.51 -35.33 23.08
CA LEU A 427 -25.39 -34.42 23.30
C LEU A 427 -24.42 -34.39 22.10
N GLU A 428 -24.18 -35.54 21.45
CA GLU A 428 -23.38 -35.59 20.22
C GLU A 428 -24.02 -34.74 19.10
N LYS A 429 -25.34 -34.85 18.93
CA LYS A 429 -26.08 -34.05 17.95
C LYS A 429 -26.06 -32.55 18.28
N GLU A 430 -26.27 -32.18 19.54
CA GLU A 430 -26.19 -30.77 19.99
C GLU A 430 -24.78 -30.20 19.79
N LEU A 431 -23.73 -30.97 20.09
CA LEU A 431 -22.35 -30.58 19.89
C LEU A 431 -22.03 -30.31 18.41
N GLU A 432 -22.51 -31.16 17.50
CA GLU A 432 -22.30 -30.97 16.07
C GLU A 432 -23.00 -29.69 15.55
N GLN A 433 -24.20 -29.40 16.05
CA GLN A 433 -24.95 -28.18 15.72
C GLN A 433 -24.23 -26.92 16.21
N GLU A 434 -23.75 -26.91 17.45
CA GLU A 434 -23.03 -25.74 18.00
C GLU A 434 -21.66 -25.54 17.32
N ARG A 435 -20.94 -26.61 16.96
CA ARG A 435 -19.72 -26.51 16.14
C ARG A 435 -19.99 -25.85 14.80
N TYR A 436 -21.09 -26.21 14.13
CA TYR A 436 -21.50 -25.58 12.89
C TYR A 436 -21.83 -24.09 13.08
N ARG A 437 -22.58 -23.75 14.13
CA ARG A 437 -22.92 -22.36 14.47
C ARG A 437 -21.67 -21.52 14.76
N LEU A 438 -20.74 -22.03 15.56
CA LEU A 438 -19.48 -21.36 15.88
C LEU A 438 -18.64 -21.13 14.63
N ALA A 439 -18.52 -22.11 13.74
CA ALA A 439 -17.81 -21.97 12.48
C ALA A 439 -18.43 -20.87 11.59
N LYS A 440 -19.77 -20.79 11.54
CA LYS A 440 -20.48 -19.74 10.80
C LYS A 440 -20.21 -18.35 11.38
N LEU A 441 -20.26 -18.19 12.70
CA LEU A 441 -19.96 -16.92 13.37
C LEU A 441 -18.51 -16.48 13.14
N ARG A 442 -17.55 -17.40 13.21
CA ARG A 442 -16.14 -17.11 12.91
C ARG A 442 -15.95 -16.64 11.47
N ARG A 443 -16.56 -17.30 10.49
CA ARG A 443 -16.51 -16.87 9.07
C ARG A 443 -17.06 -15.46 8.88
N HIS A 444 -18.20 -15.16 9.53
CA HIS A 444 -18.80 -13.83 9.46
C HIS A 444 -17.91 -12.76 10.10
N HIS A 445 -17.27 -13.06 11.24
CA HIS A 445 -16.30 -12.15 11.86
C HIS A 445 -15.15 -11.84 10.90
N TYR A 446 -14.58 -12.86 10.24
CA TYR A 446 -13.50 -12.62 9.26
C TYR A 446 -13.96 -11.81 8.03
N GLN A 447 -15.19 -12.00 7.56
CA GLN A 447 -15.75 -11.20 6.47
C GLN A 447 -15.90 -9.72 6.87
N LEU A 448 -16.45 -9.45 8.06
CA LEU A 448 -16.54 -8.09 8.58
C LEU A 448 -15.17 -7.45 8.82
N ALA A 449 -14.18 -8.23 9.25
CA ALA A 449 -12.81 -7.74 9.39
C ALA A 449 -12.19 -7.36 8.04
N TYR A 450 -12.46 -8.14 6.98
CA TYR A 450 -12.01 -7.84 5.62
C TYR A 450 -12.71 -6.61 5.02
N GLU A 451 -14.01 -6.47 5.25
CA GLU A 451 -14.80 -5.29 4.83
C GLU A 451 -14.43 -4.01 5.62
N SER A 452 -13.79 -4.14 6.77
CA SER A 452 -13.24 -3.04 7.56
C SER A 452 -11.82 -2.62 7.13
N GLU A 453 -11.11 -3.49 6.40
CA GLU A 453 -9.74 -3.26 5.92
C GLU A 453 -9.68 -2.92 4.41
N ALA A 454 -10.79 -3.11 3.69
CA ALA A 454 -11.03 -2.71 2.30
C ALA A 454 -11.79 -1.38 2.23
#